data_AF-A0A6L7RT43-F1
#
_entry.id   AF-A0A6L7RT43-F1
#
_cell.length_a   1.000
_cell.length_b   1.000
_cell.length_c   1.000
_cell.angle_alpha   90.00
_cell.angle_beta   90.00
_cell.angle_gamma   90.00
#
_symmetry.space_group_name_H-M   'P 1'
#
loop_
_entity.id
_entity.type
_entity.pdbx_description
1 polymer ?
#
loop_
_entity_poly.entity_id
_entity_poly.type
_entity_poly.pdbx_seq_one_letter_code
_entity_poly.pdbx_strand_id
1 'polypeptide(L)'
;MTGQSALKADCRATSLQPNIEAFIRAVEAGADLNRYLSTKAHRHGYVLAADSATADSSTWEDKDFLLNVLGCHHFHLGLHEEASGLMARTGEVLFACVSRDTIRILGLFDHSVFDWSVDDVMTPERARLWLVHDEFRAEGVRTGAVVLDGVGGLGITTAGTPAAITLQAMRQMELVRQIDQKLDDYKYVKTLLAGHPMPKKLRLEWHYDHLDLGLLNVPSGHFYCVMPGPN
;
A
#
# COMPACT_ATOMS: atom_id res chain seq x y z
N MET A 1 14.79 -6.64 -2.38
CA MET A 1 14.75 -5.16 -2.55
C MET A 1 15.59 -4.77 -3.78
N THR A 2 15.11 -3.83 -4.59
CA THR A 2 15.80 -3.33 -5.81
C THR A 2 15.77 -1.80 -5.88
N GLY A 3 16.50 -1.18 -6.81
CA GLY A 3 16.48 0.29 -7.03
C GLY A 3 17.46 1.12 -6.21
N GLN A 4 18.38 0.50 -5.46
CA GLN A 4 19.39 1.24 -4.67
C GLN A 4 20.32 2.13 -5.51
N SER A 5 20.50 1.83 -6.80
CA SER A 5 21.27 2.67 -7.72
C SER A 5 20.68 4.06 -7.88
N ALA A 6 19.35 4.20 -7.81
CA ALA A 6 18.66 5.49 -7.87
C ALA A 6 19.04 6.39 -6.69
N LEU A 7 19.29 5.81 -5.50
CA LEU A 7 19.77 6.55 -4.34
C LEU A 7 21.21 7.02 -4.55
N LYS A 8 22.09 6.21 -5.13
CA LYS A 8 23.51 6.55 -5.34
C LYS A 8 23.70 7.72 -6.31
N ALA A 9 22.75 7.95 -7.21
CA ALA A 9 22.78 9.06 -8.16
C ALA A 9 22.31 10.39 -7.55
N ASP A 10 21.65 10.37 -6.39
CA ASP A 10 21.09 11.54 -5.73
C ASP A 10 22.09 12.16 -4.74
N CYS A 11 22.40 13.44 -4.88
CA CYS A 11 23.35 14.11 -4.00
C CYS A 11 22.90 14.13 -2.52
N ARG A 12 21.59 14.11 -2.26
CA ARG A 12 20.99 14.06 -0.91
C ARG A 12 21.28 12.74 -0.20
N ALA A 13 21.55 11.66 -0.94
CA ALA A 13 21.82 10.36 -0.35
C ALA A 13 23.11 10.36 0.51
N THR A 14 24.06 11.26 0.22
CA THR A 14 25.29 11.37 1.02
C THR A 14 25.00 11.83 2.45
N SER A 15 24.16 12.87 2.61
CA SER A 15 23.78 13.36 3.94
C SER A 15 22.81 12.43 4.66
N LEU A 16 21.98 11.70 3.91
CA LEU A 16 20.97 10.77 4.45
C LEU A 16 21.44 9.31 4.50
N GLN A 17 22.72 9.04 4.26
CA GLN A 17 23.24 7.68 4.24
C GLN A 17 22.88 6.85 5.50
N PRO A 18 23.10 7.33 6.74
CA PRO A 18 22.75 6.53 7.92
C PRO A 18 21.25 6.26 8.02
N ASN A 19 20.42 7.20 7.58
CA ASN A 19 18.96 7.12 7.55
C ASN A 19 18.47 6.06 6.57
N ILE A 20 19.00 6.09 5.35
CA ILE A 20 18.72 5.13 4.27
C ILE A 20 19.13 3.73 4.71
N GLU A 21 20.33 3.57 5.26
CA GLU A 21 20.82 2.27 5.72
C GLU A 21 19.98 1.70 6.87
N ALA A 22 19.49 2.54 7.78
CA ALA A 22 18.59 2.12 8.85
C ALA A 22 17.24 1.62 8.30
N PHE A 23 16.66 2.32 7.32
CA PHE A 23 15.45 1.91 6.64
C PHE A 23 15.65 0.58 5.90
N ILE A 24 16.73 0.45 5.12
CA ILE A 24 17.05 -0.77 4.37
C ILE A 24 17.19 -1.97 5.32
N ARG A 25 17.91 -1.81 6.45
CA ARG A 25 18.02 -2.88 7.45
C ARG A 25 16.66 -3.29 8.02
N ALA A 26 15.74 -2.34 8.24
CA ALA A 26 14.40 -2.65 8.71
C ALA A 26 13.59 -3.45 7.67
N VAL A 27 13.70 -3.07 6.39
CA VAL A 27 13.09 -3.81 5.27
C VAL A 27 13.64 -5.23 5.19
N GLU A 28 14.96 -5.40 5.21
CA GLU A 28 15.61 -6.71 5.09
C GLU A 28 15.33 -7.63 6.28
N ALA A 29 15.09 -7.06 7.46
CA ALA A 29 14.68 -7.79 8.66
C ALA A 29 13.19 -8.17 8.67
N GLY A 30 12.39 -7.72 7.70
CA GLY A 30 10.93 -7.91 7.70
C GLY A 30 10.23 -7.18 8.84
N ALA A 31 10.79 -6.06 9.30
CA ALA A 31 10.20 -5.27 10.37
C ALA A 31 8.92 -4.55 9.91
N ASP A 32 8.06 -4.19 10.87
CA ASP A 32 6.92 -3.32 10.59
C ASP A 32 7.41 -1.93 10.14
N LEU A 33 7.01 -1.55 8.92
CA LEU A 33 7.39 -0.28 8.31
C LEU A 33 6.42 0.87 8.61
N ASN A 34 5.33 0.61 9.33
CA ASN A 34 4.30 1.61 9.66
C ASN A 34 4.88 2.89 10.31
N ARG A 35 5.95 2.74 11.11
CA ARG A 35 6.64 3.87 11.74
C ARG A 35 7.31 4.83 10.74
N TYR A 36 7.59 4.38 9.53
CA TYR A 36 8.18 5.20 8.46
C TYR A 36 7.11 5.90 7.61
N LEU A 37 5.82 5.62 7.82
CA LEU A 37 4.73 6.27 7.08
C LEU A 37 4.35 7.63 7.68
N SER A 38 3.65 8.44 6.90
CA SER A 38 3.17 9.73 7.38
C SER A 38 2.08 9.59 8.45
N THR A 39 1.98 10.60 9.33
CA THR A 39 0.89 10.68 10.31
C THR A 39 -0.49 10.64 9.66
N LYS A 40 -0.62 11.14 8.42
CA LYS A 40 -1.87 11.11 7.66
C LYS A 40 -2.27 9.68 7.32
N ALA A 41 -1.34 8.82 6.93
CA ALA A 41 -1.64 7.41 6.65
C ALA A 41 -2.24 6.68 7.87
N HIS A 42 -1.79 7.04 9.08
CA HIS A 42 -2.30 6.49 10.34
C HIS A 42 -3.67 7.03 10.78
N ARG A 43 -4.01 8.26 10.36
CA ARG A 43 -5.24 8.95 10.80
C ARG A 43 -6.35 8.97 9.75
N HIS A 44 -5.99 8.89 8.47
CA HIS A 44 -6.85 9.18 7.33
C HIS A 44 -6.74 8.10 6.23
N GLY A 45 -6.70 6.81 6.60
CA GLY A 45 -6.63 5.70 5.63
C GLY A 45 -7.96 5.37 4.94
N TYR A 46 -9.08 5.78 5.52
CA TYR A 46 -10.42 5.58 5.00
C TYR A 46 -11.34 6.63 5.62
N VAL A 47 -11.90 7.52 4.81
CA VAL A 47 -12.86 8.52 5.29
C VAL A 47 -14.23 8.21 4.71
N LEU A 48 -15.21 7.98 5.58
CA LEU A 48 -16.65 8.07 5.28
C LEU A 48 -17.09 9.54 5.06
N ALA A 49 -16.22 10.40 4.50
CA ALA A 49 -16.51 11.84 4.33
C ALA A 49 -17.53 12.12 3.22
N ALA A 50 -17.99 11.09 2.51
CA ALA A 50 -19.21 11.19 1.72
C ALA A 50 -20.47 11.42 2.59
N ASP A 51 -20.40 11.22 3.92
CA ASP A 51 -21.51 11.52 4.85
C ASP A 51 -21.44 12.92 5.49
N SER A 52 -20.32 13.66 5.36
CA SER A 52 -20.31 15.08 5.70
C SER A 52 -20.84 15.87 4.51
N ALA A 53 -22.15 16.08 4.50
CA ALA A 53 -22.92 16.83 3.50
C ALA A 53 -22.57 18.35 3.42
N THR A 54 -21.29 18.71 3.50
CA THR A 54 -20.79 20.05 3.22
C THR A 54 -20.04 20.00 1.90
N ALA A 55 -20.63 20.58 0.86
CA ALA A 55 -20.24 20.49 -0.54
C ALA A 55 -18.86 21.10 -0.93
N ASP A 56 -17.99 21.38 0.04
CA ASP A 56 -16.74 22.13 -0.15
C ASP A 56 -15.45 21.35 0.14
N SER A 57 -15.50 20.12 0.67
CA SER A 57 -14.29 19.32 0.89
C SER A 57 -13.91 18.56 -0.38
N SER A 58 -12.73 18.83 -0.93
CA SER A 58 -12.19 18.05 -2.06
C SER A 58 -12.10 16.57 -1.67
N THR A 59 -12.61 15.67 -2.51
CA THR A 59 -12.60 14.21 -2.30
C THR A 59 -11.19 13.61 -2.23
N TRP A 60 -10.16 14.43 -2.39
CA TRP A 60 -8.74 14.09 -2.37
C TRP A 60 -7.96 14.61 -1.16
N GLU A 61 -8.49 15.55 -0.37
CA GLU A 61 -7.73 16.20 0.72
C GLU A 61 -7.18 15.21 1.77
N ASP A 62 -7.95 14.17 2.05
CA ASP A 62 -7.62 13.13 3.01
C ASP A 62 -6.93 11.92 2.39
N LYS A 63 -6.75 11.90 1.06
CA LYS A 63 -6.18 10.76 0.35
C LYS A 63 -4.73 11.02 0.01
N ASP A 64 -3.90 10.00 0.16
CA ASP A 64 -2.57 10.01 -0.46
C ASP A 64 -2.73 9.89 -1.98
N PHE A 65 -2.72 11.03 -2.66
CA PHE A 65 -2.87 11.11 -4.11
C PHE A 65 -1.81 10.29 -4.84
N LEU A 66 -0.53 10.42 -4.45
CA LEU A 66 0.57 9.72 -5.13
C LEU A 66 0.49 8.22 -4.90
N LEU A 67 0.12 7.76 -3.70
CA LEU A 67 -0.13 6.34 -3.48
C LEU A 67 -1.27 5.82 -4.36
N ASN A 68 -2.38 6.53 -4.43
CA ASN A 68 -3.55 6.07 -5.20
C ASN A 68 -3.32 6.10 -6.72
N VAL A 69 -2.59 7.10 -7.21
CA VAL A 69 -2.33 7.32 -8.64
C VAL A 69 -1.16 6.48 -9.13
N LEU A 70 -0.05 6.45 -8.40
CA LEU A 70 1.20 5.82 -8.84
C LEU A 70 1.39 4.42 -8.25
N GLY A 71 0.68 4.09 -7.17
CA GLY A 71 0.85 2.83 -6.44
C GLY A 71 2.15 2.73 -5.66
N CYS A 72 2.77 3.87 -5.33
CA CYS A 72 4.06 3.89 -4.63
C CYS A 72 3.93 4.60 -3.28
N HIS A 73 4.59 4.02 -2.29
CA HIS A 73 4.63 4.50 -0.92
C HIS A 73 5.73 5.53 -0.75
N HIS A 74 5.53 6.47 0.18
CA HIS A 74 6.55 7.39 0.64
C HIS A 74 6.93 7.09 2.09
N PHE A 75 8.23 7.08 2.38
CA PHE A 75 8.78 6.74 3.69
C PHE A 75 9.61 7.89 4.25
N HIS A 76 9.29 8.33 5.47
CA HIS A 76 10.08 9.29 6.24
C HIS A 76 11.29 8.58 6.86
N LEU A 77 12.49 9.11 6.64
CA LEU A 77 13.73 8.42 6.97
C LEU A 77 14.34 8.85 8.30
N GLY A 78 13.59 9.31 9.30
CA GLY A 78 14.16 9.69 10.60
C GLY A 78 15.05 8.61 11.23
N LEU A 79 16.00 9.01 12.08
CA LEU A 79 16.79 8.08 12.91
C LEU A 79 16.24 7.89 14.31
N HIS A 80 15.36 8.80 14.74
CA HIS A 80 14.76 8.78 16.07
C HIS A 80 13.25 8.75 15.93
N GLU A 81 12.62 8.05 16.87
CA GLU A 81 11.17 7.98 16.98
C GLU A 81 10.67 9.20 17.77
N GLU A 82 9.64 9.85 17.25
CA GLU A 82 8.91 10.89 17.96
C GLU A 82 7.97 10.26 19.01
N ALA A 83 7.46 11.05 19.95
CA ALA A 83 6.48 10.58 20.95
C ALA A 83 5.21 9.97 20.34
N SER A 84 4.97 10.20 19.04
CA SER A 84 3.86 9.63 18.27
C SER A 84 4.07 8.17 17.84
N GLY A 85 5.28 7.62 18.01
CA GLY A 85 5.65 6.29 17.50
C GLY A 85 6.15 6.31 16.04
N LEU A 86 6.25 7.49 15.43
CA LEU A 86 6.68 7.68 14.04
C LEU A 86 8.12 8.16 13.98
N MET A 87 8.83 7.80 12.91
CA MET A 87 10.18 8.30 12.67
C MET A 87 10.16 9.81 12.39
N ALA A 88 11.10 10.54 12.99
CA ALA A 88 11.26 11.98 12.81
C ALA A 88 11.42 12.36 11.32
N ARG A 89 10.97 13.57 10.97
CA ARG A 89 11.05 14.05 9.59
C ARG A 89 12.45 14.57 9.27
N THR A 90 13.01 14.13 8.13
CA THR A 90 14.28 14.62 7.59
C THR A 90 14.11 15.81 6.64
N GLY A 91 12.91 15.98 6.07
CA GLY A 91 12.63 16.94 4.98
C GLY A 91 12.57 16.23 3.62
N GLU A 92 13.34 15.17 3.45
CA GLU A 92 13.25 14.24 2.33
C GLU A 92 12.42 12.99 2.70
N VAL A 93 11.89 12.34 1.67
CA VAL A 93 11.16 11.07 1.74
C VAL A 93 11.69 10.12 0.67
N LEU A 94 11.70 8.83 0.99
CA LEU A 94 12.01 7.77 0.03
C LEU A 94 10.72 7.29 -0.62
N PHE A 95 10.66 7.35 -1.95
CA PHE A 95 9.58 6.75 -2.71
C PHE A 95 9.95 5.32 -3.14
N ALA A 96 9.03 4.39 -2.93
CA ALA A 96 9.17 3.02 -3.38
C ALA A 96 7.83 2.37 -3.70
N CYS A 97 7.82 1.51 -4.71
CA CYS A 97 6.65 0.68 -5.01
C CYS A 97 6.84 -0.66 -4.30
N VAL A 98 5.78 -1.11 -3.61
CA VAL A 98 5.84 -2.21 -2.64
C VAL A 98 4.89 -3.33 -3.09
N SER A 99 5.42 -4.54 -3.18
CA SER A 99 4.66 -5.79 -3.31
C SER A 99 4.85 -6.64 -2.05
N ARG A 100 4.20 -7.81 -1.98
CA ARG A 100 4.40 -8.79 -0.88
C ARG A 100 5.85 -9.16 -0.62
N ASP A 101 6.60 -9.27 -1.69
CA ASP A 101 7.89 -9.93 -1.78
C ASP A 101 9.01 -8.97 -2.21
N THR A 102 8.64 -7.79 -2.72
CA THR A 102 9.60 -6.83 -3.23
C THR A 102 9.30 -5.41 -2.79
N ILE A 103 10.36 -4.68 -2.45
CA ILE A 103 10.37 -3.23 -2.38
C ILE A 103 11.31 -2.74 -3.46
N ARG A 104 10.81 -1.88 -4.34
CA ARG A 104 11.58 -1.24 -5.38
C ARG A 104 11.64 0.27 -5.15
N ILE A 105 12.84 0.76 -4.87
CA ILE A 105 13.09 2.17 -4.58
C ILE A 105 13.11 2.95 -5.89
N LEU A 106 12.31 4.03 -5.94
CA LEU A 106 12.31 4.99 -7.04
C LEU A 106 13.33 6.11 -6.82
N GLY A 107 13.49 6.56 -5.57
CA GLY A 107 14.49 7.58 -5.22
C GLY A 107 14.13 8.37 -3.97
N LEU A 108 14.94 9.39 -3.69
CA LEU A 108 14.66 10.40 -2.67
C LEU A 108 13.95 11.58 -3.31
N PHE A 109 13.02 12.18 -2.58
CA PHE A 109 12.28 13.37 -2.99
C PHE A 109 12.09 14.29 -1.80
N ASP A 110 11.94 15.59 -2.03
CA ASP A 110 11.45 16.48 -0.97
C ASP A 110 9.91 16.59 -0.98
N HIS A 111 9.35 17.25 0.02
CA HIS A 111 7.89 17.32 0.18
C HIS A 111 7.19 18.16 -0.91
N SER A 112 7.91 18.93 -1.73
CA SER A 112 7.30 19.68 -2.84
C SER A 112 6.71 18.75 -3.92
N VAL A 113 7.02 17.46 -3.88
CA VAL A 113 6.37 16.42 -4.69
C VAL A 113 4.85 16.33 -4.48
N PHE A 114 4.38 16.73 -3.28
CA PHE A 114 2.96 16.74 -2.91
C PHE A 114 2.25 18.06 -3.23
N ASP A 115 3.01 19.13 -3.49
CA ASP A 115 2.44 20.45 -3.71
C ASP A 115 1.72 20.54 -5.06
N TRP A 116 0.59 21.23 -5.05
CA TRP A 116 -0.14 21.64 -6.25
C TRP A 116 0.28 23.07 -6.58
N SER A 117 0.77 23.32 -7.79
CA SER A 117 1.00 24.72 -8.19
C SER A 117 -0.32 25.40 -8.52
N VAL A 118 -0.32 26.72 -8.42
CA VAL A 118 -1.50 27.58 -8.65
C VAL A 118 -2.01 27.49 -10.10
N ASP A 119 -1.17 27.00 -11.04
CA ASP A 119 -1.44 26.98 -12.48
C ASP A 119 -1.47 25.55 -13.07
N ASP A 120 -1.72 24.52 -12.26
CA ASP A 120 -1.70 23.09 -12.67
C ASP A 120 -0.34 22.60 -13.25
N VAL A 121 0.74 23.37 -13.06
CA VAL A 121 2.10 22.97 -13.42
C VAL A 121 2.68 22.09 -12.32
N MET A 122 3.30 20.96 -12.67
CA MET A 122 3.99 20.12 -11.69
C MET A 122 5.21 20.86 -11.11
N THR A 123 5.46 20.70 -9.81
CA THR A 123 6.77 21.07 -9.24
C THR A 123 7.88 20.25 -9.90
N PRO A 124 9.14 20.74 -9.92
CA PRO A 124 10.25 19.97 -10.47
C PRO A 124 10.40 18.57 -9.85
N GLU A 125 10.18 18.44 -8.54
CA GLU A 125 10.25 17.14 -7.86
C GLU A 125 9.08 16.23 -8.24
N ARG A 126 7.86 16.76 -8.39
CA ARG A 126 6.72 15.97 -8.88
C ARG A 126 6.94 15.51 -10.31
N ALA A 127 7.41 16.39 -11.19
CA ALA A 127 7.74 16.05 -12.57
C ALA A 127 8.83 14.97 -12.65
N ARG A 128 9.86 15.07 -11.81
CA ARG A 128 10.92 14.06 -11.71
C ARG A 128 10.37 12.72 -11.21
N LEU A 129 9.47 12.70 -10.22
CA LEU A 129 8.85 11.47 -9.74
C LEU A 129 8.05 10.80 -10.86
N TRP A 130 7.27 11.57 -11.60
CA TRP A 130 6.50 11.07 -12.74
C TRP A 130 7.40 10.44 -13.80
N LEU A 131 8.49 11.10 -14.17
CA LEU A 131 9.43 10.56 -15.15
C LEU A 131 10.03 9.21 -14.70
N VAL A 132 10.51 9.14 -13.45
CA VAL A 132 11.11 7.91 -12.89
C VAL A 132 10.07 6.79 -12.78
N HIS A 133 8.82 7.14 -12.45
CA HIS A 133 7.72 6.19 -12.38
C HIS A 133 7.34 5.68 -13.79
N ASP A 134 7.24 6.55 -14.79
CA ASP A 134 6.97 6.16 -16.18
C ASP A 134 8.06 5.22 -16.71
N GLU A 135 9.34 5.53 -16.45
CA GLU A 135 10.47 4.65 -16.78
C GLU A 135 10.34 3.29 -16.10
N PHE A 136 9.94 3.26 -14.82
CA PHE A 136 9.67 2.02 -14.09
C PHE A 136 8.53 1.22 -14.72
N ARG A 137 7.43 1.88 -15.08
CA ARG A 137 6.25 1.23 -15.67
C ARG A 137 6.50 0.74 -17.09
N ALA A 138 7.38 1.41 -17.83
CA ALA A 138 7.78 1.03 -19.18
C ALA A 138 8.79 -0.14 -19.19
N GLU A 139 9.43 -0.45 -18.06
CA GLU A 139 10.41 -1.53 -18.00
C GLU A 139 9.76 -2.89 -18.33
N GLY A 140 10.30 -3.57 -19.34
CA GLY A 140 9.77 -4.85 -19.81
C GLY A 140 8.48 -4.75 -20.62
N VAL A 141 7.97 -3.55 -20.87
CA VAL A 141 6.78 -3.33 -21.72
C VAL A 141 7.19 -3.28 -23.19
N ARG A 142 6.43 -4.00 -24.03
CA ARG A 142 6.66 -4.00 -25.48
C ARG A 142 6.31 -2.63 -26.08
N THR A 143 7.16 -2.14 -26.99
CA THR A 143 6.87 -0.94 -27.79
C THR A 143 5.48 -1.02 -28.42
N GLY A 144 4.66 0.03 -28.21
CA GLY A 144 3.29 0.12 -28.71
C GLY A 144 2.21 -0.48 -27.80
N ALA A 145 2.58 -1.05 -26.64
CA ALA A 145 1.61 -1.45 -25.64
C ALA A 145 1.05 -0.22 -24.88
N VAL A 146 -0.23 -0.30 -24.50
CA VAL A 146 -0.87 0.66 -23.61
C VAL A 146 -0.59 0.23 -22.17
N VAL A 147 -0.01 1.12 -21.38
CA VAL A 147 0.17 0.93 -19.94
C VAL A 147 -0.89 1.76 -19.22
N LEU A 148 -1.65 1.11 -18.34
CA LEU A 148 -2.56 1.78 -17.43
C LEU A 148 -1.87 1.92 -16.07
N ASP A 149 -2.00 3.11 -15.50
CA ASP A 149 -1.44 3.46 -14.19
C ASP A 149 -2.41 3.15 -13.04
N GLY A 150 -2.09 3.55 -11.80
CA GLY A 150 -2.86 3.23 -10.60
C GLY A 150 -2.37 1.97 -9.90
N VAL A 151 -2.72 1.82 -8.62
CA VAL A 151 -2.50 0.56 -7.88
C VAL A 151 -3.13 -0.58 -8.68
N GLY A 152 -2.33 -1.58 -9.05
CA GLY A 152 -2.76 -2.72 -9.87
C GLY A 152 -2.96 -2.44 -11.37
N GLY A 153 -2.64 -1.23 -11.85
CA GLY A 153 -2.66 -0.87 -13.28
C GLY A 153 -4.05 -0.80 -13.91
N LEU A 154 -5.06 -0.36 -13.15
CA LEU A 154 -6.45 -0.24 -13.61
C LEU A 154 -7.01 1.19 -13.49
N GLY A 155 -6.16 2.15 -13.20
CA GLY A 155 -6.52 3.55 -13.00
C GLY A 155 -7.25 3.82 -11.68
N ILE A 156 -7.94 4.95 -11.65
CA ILE A 156 -8.67 5.46 -10.49
C ILE A 156 -10.15 5.54 -10.84
N THR A 157 -11.01 5.21 -9.87
CA THR A 157 -12.46 5.32 -9.98
C THR A 157 -12.92 6.79 -9.90
N THR A 158 -14.16 7.08 -10.26
CA THR A 158 -14.75 8.41 -10.05
C THR A 158 -14.85 8.79 -8.57
N ALA A 159 -14.81 7.81 -7.67
CA ALA A 159 -14.75 8.03 -6.23
C ALA A 159 -13.34 8.38 -5.74
N GLY A 160 -12.34 8.44 -6.62
CA GLY A 160 -10.95 8.74 -6.28
C GLY A 160 -10.27 7.60 -5.50
N THR A 161 -10.60 6.34 -5.81
CA THR A 161 -9.95 5.15 -5.25
C THR A 161 -9.29 4.34 -6.35
N PRO A 162 -8.24 3.55 -6.08
CA PRO A 162 -7.64 2.71 -7.12
C PRO A 162 -8.62 1.63 -7.56
N ALA A 163 -8.82 1.50 -8.87
CA ALA A 163 -9.84 0.59 -9.41
C ALA A 163 -9.56 -0.87 -9.05
N ALA A 164 -8.30 -1.29 -8.99
CA ALA A 164 -7.93 -2.65 -8.58
C ALA A 164 -8.36 -2.97 -7.15
N ILE A 165 -8.22 -2.02 -6.22
CA ILE A 165 -8.62 -2.18 -4.82
C ILE A 165 -10.15 -2.26 -4.73
N THR A 166 -10.88 -1.40 -5.47
CA THR A 166 -12.34 -1.45 -5.51
C THR A 166 -12.85 -2.78 -6.05
N LEU A 167 -12.30 -3.27 -7.16
CA LEU A 167 -12.69 -4.55 -7.75
C LEU A 167 -12.35 -5.73 -6.82
N GLN A 168 -11.20 -5.66 -6.14
CA GLN A 168 -10.81 -6.67 -5.16
C GLN A 168 -11.80 -6.71 -3.98
N ALA A 169 -12.20 -5.56 -3.44
CA ALA A 169 -13.19 -5.49 -2.37
C ALA A 169 -14.55 -6.06 -2.80
N MET A 170 -14.99 -5.78 -4.03
CA MET A 170 -16.21 -6.37 -4.60
C MET A 170 -16.11 -7.90 -4.70
N ARG A 171 -14.95 -8.41 -5.14
CA ARG A 171 -14.70 -9.85 -5.25
C ARG A 171 -14.65 -10.52 -3.88
N GLN A 172 -14.03 -9.88 -2.90
CA GLN A 172 -14.01 -10.33 -1.50
C GLN A 172 -15.43 -10.44 -0.94
N MET A 173 -16.28 -9.42 -1.16
CA MET A 173 -17.67 -9.45 -0.72
C MET A 173 -18.47 -10.59 -1.35
N GLU A 174 -18.25 -10.85 -2.64
CA GLU A 174 -18.88 -11.98 -3.34
C GLU A 174 -18.44 -13.33 -2.76
N LEU A 175 -17.14 -13.50 -2.49
CA LEU A 175 -16.63 -14.70 -1.82
C LEU A 175 -17.24 -14.89 -0.44
N VAL A 176 -17.30 -13.83 0.36
CA VAL A 176 -17.94 -13.88 1.68
C VAL A 176 -19.37 -14.37 1.54
N ARG A 177 -20.18 -13.78 0.65
CA ARG A 177 -21.56 -14.20 0.43
C ARG A 177 -21.70 -15.66 0.01
N GLN A 178 -20.81 -16.17 -0.84
CA GLN A 178 -20.85 -17.54 -1.33
C GLN A 178 -20.39 -18.58 -0.30
N ILE A 179 -19.43 -18.22 0.55
CA ILE A 179 -18.81 -19.11 1.53
C ILE A 179 -19.60 -19.10 2.84
N ASP A 180 -20.01 -17.92 3.31
CA ASP A 180 -20.63 -17.72 4.64
C ASP A 180 -21.87 -18.59 4.83
N GLN A 181 -22.72 -18.67 3.81
CA GLN A 181 -23.93 -19.51 3.79
C GLN A 181 -23.67 -21.01 3.95
N LYS A 182 -22.41 -21.44 3.75
CA LYS A 182 -22.00 -22.86 3.77
C LYS A 182 -21.09 -23.18 4.95
N LEU A 183 -20.73 -22.21 5.79
CA LEU A 183 -19.82 -22.42 6.92
C LEU A 183 -20.39 -23.33 8.01
N ASP A 184 -21.72 -23.50 8.07
CA ASP A 184 -22.39 -24.47 8.94
C ASP A 184 -22.33 -25.91 8.41
N ASP A 185 -22.02 -26.13 7.13
CA ASP A 185 -21.87 -27.47 6.55
C ASP A 185 -20.45 -28.01 6.80
N TYR A 186 -20.36 -28.95 7.74
CA TYR A 186 -19.10 -29.63 8.07
C TYR A 186 -18.39 -30.27 6.86
N LYS A 187 -19.12 -30.84 5.89
CA LYS A 187 -18.49 -31.44 4.70
C LYS A 187 -17.87 -30.37 3.81
N TYR A 188 -18.57 -29.26 3.64
CA TYR A 188 -18.07 -28.12 2.91
C TYR A 188 -16.83 -27.54 3.58
N VAL A 189 -16.88 -27.28 4.90
CA VAL A 189 -15.73 -26.73 5.63
C VAL A 189 -14.53 -27.67 5.56
N LYS A 190 -14.72 -28.98 5.69
CA LYS A 190 -13.62 -29.95 5.52
C LYS A 190 -12.97 -29.87 4.14
N THR A 191 -13.75 -29.54 3.11
CA THR A 191 -13.25 -29.35 1.74
C THR A 191 -12.55 -27.99 1.60
N LEU A 192 -13.12 -26.93 2.17
CA LEU A 192 -12.55 -25.58 2.17
C LEU A 192 -11.19 -25.54 2.88
N LEU A 193 -11.06 -26.26 3.99
CA LEU A 193 -9.85 -26.32 4.81
C LEU A 193 -8.95 -27.51 4.45
N ALA A 194 -9.13 -28.10 3.27
CA ALA A 194 -8.33 -29.24 2.84
C ALA A 194 -6.83 -28.88 2.81
N GLY A 195 -5.99 -29.76 3.35
CA GLY A 195 -4.54 -29.52 3.49
C GLY A 195 -4.11 -28.89 4.81
N HIS A 196 -5.05 -28.48 5.66
CA HIS A 196 -4.75 -28.00 7.02
C HIS A 196 -5.18 -29.02 8.10
N PRO A 197 -4.55 -29.02 9.28
CA PRO A 197 -5.02 -29.83 10.40
C PRO A 197 -6.41 -29.40 10.84
N MET A 198 -7.36 -30.35 10.83
CA MET A 198 -8.75 -30.08 11.25
C MET A 198 -8.84 -29.96 12.77
N PRO A 199 -9.29 -28.82 13.32
CA PRO A 199 -9.37 -28.65 14.76
C PRO A 199 -10.54 -29.48 15.36
N LYS A 200 -10.38 -29.92 16.61
CA LYS A 200 -11.42 -30.65 17.35
C LYS A 200 -12.67 -29.80 17.64
N LYS A 201 -12.48 -28.48 17.77
CA LYS A 201 -13.53 -27.48 17.93
C LYS A 201 -13.33 -26.43 16.85
N LEU A 202 -14.36 -26.21 16.06
CA LEU A 202 -14.36 -25.29 14.95
C LEU A 202 -15.30 -24.13 15.27
N ARG A 203 -14.75 -22.92 15.34
CA ARG A 203 -15.51 -21.66 15.35
C ARG A 203 -14.79 -20.68 14.44
N LEU A 204 -15.29 -20.54 13.23
CA LEU A 204 -14.71 -19.72 12.18
C LEU A 204 -15.33 -18.32 12.20
N GLU A 205 -14.49 -17.31 12.12
CA GLU A 205 -14.88 -15.91 11.97
C GLU A 205 -14.12 -15.32 10.78
N TRP A 206 -14.80 -14.50 9.96
CA TRP A 206 -14.11 -13.76 8.89
C TRP A 206 -13.06 -12.84 9.51
N HIS A 207 -11.87 -12.86 8.92
CA HIS A 207 -10.73 -12.14 9.44
C HIS A 207 -9.86 -11.61 8.30
N TYR A 208 -9.25 -10.46 8.55
CA TYR A 208 -8.15 -9.95 7.73
C TYR A 208 -6.85 -10.16 8.47
N ASP A 209 -5.94 -10.95 7.87
CA ASP A 209 -4.54 -11.00 8.29
C ASP A 209 -3.75 -10.10 7.35
N HIS A 210 -3.43 -8.89 7.80
CA HIS A 210 -2.98 -7.79 6.95
C HIS A 210 -3.97 -7.51 5.79
N LEU A 211 -3.59 -7.81 4.56
CA LEU A 211 -4.45 -7.65 3.37
C LEU A 211 -5.15 -8.96 2.96
N ASP A 212 -4.81 -10.09 3.60
CA ASP A 212 -5.34 -11.40 3.26
C ASP A 212 -6.71 -11.60 3.90
N LEU A 213 -7.70 -11.96 3.09
CA LEU A 213 -9.02 -12.32 3.57
C LEU A 213 -9.06 -13.82 3.84
N GLY A 214 -9.52 -14.19 5.04
CA GLY A 214 -9.64 -15.58 5.40
C GLY A 214 -10.58 -15.82 6.57
N LEU A 215 -10.48 -17.03 7.12
CA LEU A 215 -11.25 -17.47 8.27
C LEU A 215 -10.30 -17.74 9.43
N LEU A 216 -10.58 -17.15 10.59
CA LEU A 216 -9.86 -17.41 11.83
C LEU A 216 -10.63 -18.46 12.64
N ASN A 217 -10.00 -19.59 12.96
CA ASN A 217 -10.54 -20.47 13.98
C ASN A 217 -10.20 -19.95 15.37
N VAL A 218 -11.15 -19.28 16.00
CA VAL A 218 -10.90 -18.54 17.26
C VAL A 218 -10.32 -19.41 18.38
N PRO A 219 -10.77 -20.67 18.60
CA PRO A 219 -10.20 -21.51 19.64
C PRO A 219 -8.72 -21.87 19.45
N SER A 220 -8.24 -21.97 18.21
CA SER A 220 -6.85 -22.32 17.92
C SER A 220 -6.00 -21.13 17.48
N GLY A 221 -6.61 -19.98 17.21
CA GLY A 221 -5.95 -18.82 16.61
C GLY A 221 -5.38 -19.08 15.21
N HIS A 222 -5.83 -20.14 14.53
CA HIS A 222 -5.29 -20.51 13.22
C HIS A 222 -6.04 -19.76 12.12
N PHE A 223 -5.31 -19.05 11.27
CA PHE A 223 -5.83 -18.33 10.13
C PHE A 223 -5.77 -19.19 8.86
N TYR A 224 -6.90 -19.33 8.18
CA TYR A 224 -7.02 -20.00 6.89
C TYR A 224 -7.22 -18.95 5.81
N CYS A 225 -6.17 -18.66 5.05
CA CYS A 225 -6.23 -17.71 3.94
C CYS A 225 -7.16 -18.25 2.84
N VAL A 226 -8.21 -17.49 2.53
CA VAL A 226 -9.17 -17.81 1.46
C VAL A 226 -8.81 -17.05 0.19
N MET A 227 -8.37 -15.81 0.35
CA MET A 227 -7.97 -14.95 -0.75
C MET A 227 -6.80 -14.06 -0.30
N PRO A 228 -5.64 -14.15 -0.99
CA PRO A 228 -4.58 -13.20 -0.75
C PRO A 228 -5.03 -11.79 -1.15
N GLY A 229 -4.69 -10.81 -0.34
CA GLY A 229 -4.83 -9.39 -0.65
C GLY A 229 -4.07 -8.93 -1.90
N PRO A 230 -4.39 -7.74 -2.41
CA PRO A 230 -3.71 -7.15 -3.55
C PRO A 230 -2.37 -6.57 -3.08
N ASN A 231 -1.27 -7.27 -3.33
CA ASN A 231 0.14 -6.84 -3.35
C ASN A 231 1.02 -8.07 -3.57
#